data_AF-A0A374VYB3-F1
#
_entry.id   AF-A0A374VYB3-F1
#
_cell.length_a   1.000
_cell.length_b   1.000
_cell.length_c   1.000
_cell.angle_alpha   90.00
_cell.angle_beta   90.00
_cell.angle_gamma   90.00
#
_symmetry.space_group_name_H-M   'P 1'
#
loop_
_entity.id
_entity.type
_entity.pdbx_description
1 polymer ?
#
loop_
_entity_poly.entity_id
_entity_poly.type
_entity_poly.pdbx_seq_one_letter_code
_entity_poly.pdbx_strand_id
1 'polypeptide(L)'
;MGRFTLPRDLYHGTGSLETLKTLTGKKAIVVVGGGSMKRFGFLDKAVAYLKEAGMEVELFEGVEPDPSVETVMKGAEVMRKFQPDWIVAMGGGSPIDAAKAMWVFYEYPDTTFEEIITPFSFPTLRTKAKFCAIPSTSGTATEVTAFSVITDYHKGIKYPLADFNITPDVAIVDPELAETMPKKLVAHTGMDAMTHAIEAYVSTLHCNYTDPLALHAIKMIHNNLKKSYDGDMEARAAMHDAQCLAGMAFSNALLGIVHSMAHKTGAAYTGDHIIHGCANAMYLPKVIKYNSKNEEAANRYAEIASFIGLSGATTEEKVDSLIAELRSMNDQLDIPQGIKNYGKSGVKADTSIIDEKEFLEKLPEVAKNAIADACTGSNPRQPSQEEMEKLLKACYYDTEIDF
;
A
#
# COMPACT_ATOMS: atom_id res chain seq x y z
N MET A 1 -7.26 -19.05 -16.55
CA MET A 1 -8.12 -17.91 -16.93
C MET A 1 -7.75 -16.76 -16.01
N GLY A 2 -7.23 -15.65 -16.52
CA GLY A 2 -6.87 -14.47 -15.72
C GLY A 2 -8.01 -13.45 -15.70
N ARG A 3 -8.20 -12.77 -14.56
CA ARG A 3 -9.14 -11.65 -14.41
C ARG A 3 -8.31 -10.40 -14.10
N PHE A 4 -8.59 -9.32 -14.82
CA PHE A 4 -8.03 -7.99 -14.53
C PHE A 4 -9.18 -7.09 -14.05
N THR A 5 -9.12 -6.66 -12.79
CA THR A 5 -10.18 -5.92 -12.10
C THR A 5 -9.65 -4.58 -11.67
N LEU A 6 -10.41 -3.53 -11.97
CA LEU A 6 -10.20 -2.15 -11.53
C LEU A 6 -11.54 -1.58 -11.07
N PRO A 7 -11.56 -0.43 -10.39
CA PRO A 7 -12.77 0.35 -10.25
C PRO A 7 -13.41 0.61 -11.62
N ARG A 8 -14.74 0.64 -11.65
CA ARG A 8 -15.48 0.86 -12.90
C ARG A 8 -15.17 2.26 -13.44
N ASP A 9 -15.21 3.24 -12.55
CA ASP A 9 -14.94 4.63 -12.86
C ASP A 9 -13.75 5.13 -12.03
N LEU A 10 -12.81 5.80 -12.69
CA LEU A 10 -11.69 6.47 -12.05
C LEU A 10 -11.63 7.91 -12.54
N TYR A 11 -11.72 8.84 -11.60
CA TYR A 11 -11.59 10.27 -11.84
C TYR A 11 -10.25 10.73 -11.27
N HIS A 12 -9.53 11.58 -11.99
CA HIS A 12 -8.21 12.04 -11.57
C HIS A 12 -7.99 13.50 -11.98
N GLY A 13 -6.97 14.11 -11.39
CA GLY A 13 -6.62 15.51 -11.63
C GLY A 13 -7.25 16.48 -10.64
N THR A 14 -6.72 17.70 -10.61
CA THR A 14 -7.08 18.75 -9.64
C THR A 14 -8.57 19.06 -9.68
N GLY A 15 -9.22 19.01 -8.51
CA GLY A 15 -10.64 19.31 -8.36
C GLY A 15 -11.58 18.16 -8.72
N SER A 16 -11.04 16.97 -9.06
CA SER A 16 -11.86 15.79 -9.38
C SER A 16 -12.73 15.32 -8.21
N LEU A 17 -12.48 15.76 -6.97
CA LEU A 17 -13.39 15.60 -5.83
C LEU A 17 -14.82 16.09 -6.12
N GLU A 18 -14.99 17.09 -6.99
CA GLU A 18 -16.30 17.60 -7.41
C GLU A 18 -17.20 16.53 -8.04
N THR A 19 -16.61 15.45 -8.57
CA THR A 19 -17.35 14.32 -9.14
C THR A 19 -18.37 13.71 -8.16
N LEU A 20 -18.17 13.87 -6.85
CA LEU A 20 -19.15 13.45 -5.83
C LEU A 20 -20.56 13.99 -6.08
N LYS A 21 -20.68 15.17 -6.71
CA LYS A 21 -21.97 15.77 -7.12
C LYS A 21 -22.75 14.93 -8.14
N THR A 22 -22.05 14.07 -8.87
CA THR A 22 -22.62 13.26 -9.97
C THR A 22 -23.05 11.87 -9.51
N LEU A 23 -22.70 11.46 -8.28
CA LEU A 23 -23.11 10.18 -7.75
C LEU A 23 -24.63 10.16 -7.57
N THR A 24 -25.25 9.03 -7.91
CA THR A 24 -26.69 8.82 -7.80
C THR A 24 -26.99 7.89 -6.64
N GLY A 25 -27.83 8.32 -5.70
CA GLY A 25 -28.14 7.63 -4.45
C GLY A 25 -28.97 8.52 -3.53
N LYS A 26 -29.25 8.04 -2.32
CA LYS A 26 -30.05 8.75 -1.31
C LYS A 26 -29.28 8.98 -0.03
N LYS A 27 -28.34 8.11 0.32
CA LYS A 27 -27.66 8.12 1.62
C LYS A 27 -26.19 7.75 1.49
N ALA A 28 -25.31 8.68 1.84
CA ALA A 28 -23.87 8.43 1.89
C ALA A 28 -23.36 8.44 3.33
N ILE A 29 -22.56 7.44 3.68
CA ILE A 29 -21.71 7.53 4.88
C ILE A 29 -20.29 7.90 4.45
N VAL A 30 -19.68 8.88 5.10
CA VAL A 30 -18.29 9.27 4.85
C VAL A 30 -17.39 8.76 5.97
N VAL A 31 -16.40 7.94 5.62
CA VAL A 31 -15.45 7.32 6.56
C VAL A 31 -14.10 8.04 6.49
N VAL A 32 -13.63 8.56 7.63
CA VAL A 32 -12.38 9.33 7.73
C VAL A 32 -11.52 8.97 8.95
N GLY A 33 -10.21 9.20 8.84
CA GLY A 33 -9.25 8.95 9.92
C GLY A 33 -9.11 10.09 10.95
N GLY A 34 -7.92 10.23 11.54
CA GLY A 34 -7.60 11.14 12.67
C GLY A 34 -7.67 12.66 12.44
N GLY A 35 -8.31 13.12 11.35
CA GLY A 35 -8.75 14.52 11.21
C GLY A 35 -7.97 15.42 10.23
N SER A 36 -7.01 14.90 9.46
CA SER A 36 -6.33 15.69 8.40
C SER A 36 -7.31 16.20 7.36
N MET A 37 -8.20 15.34 6.86
CA MET A 37 -9.21 15.68 5.85
C MET A 37 -10.16 16.78 6.32
N LYS A 38 -10.51 16.78 7.62
CA LYS A 38 -11.32 17.82 8.24
C LYS A 38 -10.53 19.13 8.39
N ARG A 39 -9.32 19.06 8.91
CA ARG A 39 -8.44 20.22 9.16
C ARG A 39 -8.17 21.06 7.91
N PHE A 40 -8.04 20.40 6.77
CA PHE A 40 -7.78 21.06 5.48
C PHE A 40 -9.06 21.33 4.66
N GLY A 41 -10.26 21.08 5.21
CA GLY A 41 -11.55 21.40 4.60
C GLY A 41 -12.03 20.43 3.51
N PHE A 42 -11.27 19.37 3.21
CA PHE A 42 -11.66 18.37 2.20
C PHE A 42 -12.89 17.56 2.61
N LEU A 43 -13.02 17.25 3.91
CA LEU A 43 -14.21 16.56 4.43
C LEU A 43 -15.47 17.42 4.23
N ASP A 44 -15.41 18.71 4.57
CA ASP A 44 -16.55 19.62 4.43
C ASP A 44 -16.94 19.78 2.95
N LYS A 45 -15.96 19.90 2.05
CA LYS A 45 -16.19 19.90 0.59
C LYS A 45 -16.93 18.63 0.14
N ALA A 46 -16.45 17.45 0.53
CA ALA A 46 -17.07 16.19 0.13
C ALA A 46 -18.50 16.04 0.64
N VAL A 47 -18.75 16.40 1.91
CA VAL A 47 -20.11 16.41 2.49
C VAL A 47 -21.01 17.38 1.73
N ALA A 48 -20.52 18.57 1.37
CA ALA A 48 -21.29 19.54 0.60
C ALA A 48 -21.65 19.01 -0.80
N TYR A 49 -20.69 18.40 -1.50
CA TYR A 49 -20.92 17.82 -2.83
C TYR A 49 -21.92 16.66 -2.82
N LEU A 50 -21.85 15.78 -1.82
CA LEU A 50 -22.83 14.70 -1.65
C LEU A 50 -24.24 15.23 -1.33
N LYS A 51 -24.35 16.31 -0.55
CA LYS A 51 -25.65 16.98 -0.30
C LYS A 51 -26.18 17.67 -1.55
N GLU A 52 -25.32 18.28 -2.37
CA GLU A 52 -25.69 18.85 -3.67
C GLU A 52 -26.19 17.76 -4.64
N ALA A 53 -25.63 16.54 -4.56
CA ALA A 53 -26.15 15.36 -5.25
C ALA A 53 -27.50 14.85 -4.71
N GLY A 54 -28.06 15.48 -3.66
CA GLY A 54 -29.35 15.13 -3.07
C GLY A 54 -29.30 14.04 -2.01
N MET A 55 -28.12 13.71 -1.45
CA MET A 55 -27.97 12.67 -0.44
C MET A 55 -28.07 13.20 1.00
N GLU A 56 -28.67 12.39 1.87
CA GLU A 56 -28.44 12.46 3.33
C GLU A 56 -27.02 11.95 3.62
N VAL A 57 -26.28 12.63 4.51
CA VAL A 57 -24.87 12.31 4.77
C VAL A 57 -24.62 12.08 6.26
N GLU A 58 -24.06 10.92 6.60
CA GLU A 58 -23.60 10.54 7.95
C GLU A 58 -22.06 10.45 7.97
N LEU A 59 -21.44 10.72 9.12
CA LEU A 59 -19.99 10.64 9.27
C LEU A 59 -19.58 9.50 10.19
N PHE A 60 -18.53 8.78 9.80
CA PHE A 60 -17.76 7.92 10.70
C PHE A 60 -16.33 8.45 10.77
N GLU A 61 -16.03 9.20 11.83
CA GLU A 61 -14.74 9.86 12.04
C GLU A 61 -13.87 9.07 13.02
N GLY A 62 -12.55 9.26 12.92
CA GLY A 62 -11.60 8.79 13.94
C GLY A 62 -11.08 7.38 13.72
N VAL A 63 -11.10 6.86 12.49
CA VAL A 63 -10.38 5.62 12.17
C VAL A 63 -8.90 5.79 12.50
N GLU A 64 -8.39 4.94 13.37
CA GLU A 64 -7.00 4.91 13.80
C GLU A 64 -6.06 4.37 12.72
N PRO A 65 -4.76 4.75 12.75
CA PRO A 65 -3.74 4.03 11.99
C PRO A 65 -3.75 2.54 12.32
N ASP A 66 -3.49 1.68 11.33
CA ASP A 66 -3.56 0.22 11.48
C ASP A 66 -4.92 -0.27 12.04
N PRO A 67 -6.03 0.01 11.34
CA PRO A 67 -7.38 -0.04 11.90
C PRO A 67 -7.73 -1.41 12.49
N SER A 68 -8.40 -1.38 13.63
CA SER A 68 -8.77 -2.56 14.40
C SER A 68 -10.05 -3.24 13.91
N VAL A 69 -10.19 -4.54 14.21
CA VAL A 69 -11.45 -5.28 14.02
C VAL A 69 -12.59 -4.58 14.77
N GLU A 70 -12.35 -4.05 15.96
CA GLU A 70 -13.34 -3.35 16.77
C GLU A 70 -13.85 -2.07 16.10
N THR A 71 -12.94 -1.27 15.50
CA THR A 71 -13.31 -0.06 14.75
C THR A 71 -14.14 -0.42 13.51
N VAL A 72 -13.77 -1.49 12.80
CA VAL A 72 -14.54 -2.02 11.67
C VAL A 72 -15.97 -2.39 12.09
N MET A 73 -16.12 -3.16 13.17
CA MET A 73 -17.44 -3.61 13.62
C MET A 73 -18.34 -2.45 14.09
N LYS A 74 -17.75 -1.44 14.75
CA LYS A 74 -18.46 -0.20 15.12
C LYS A 74 -18.94 0.57 13.88
N GLY A 75 -18.07 0.75 12.89
CA GLY A 75 -18.43 1.41 11.63
C GLY A 75 -19.55 0.68 10.88
N ALA A 76 -19.47 -0.65 10.80
CA ALA A 76 -20.53 -1.47 10.22
C ALA A 76 -21.86 -1.33 10.97
N GLU A 77 -21.85 -1.19 12.30
CA GLU A 77 -23.06 -0.94 13.09
C GLU A 77 -23.71 0.41 12.76
N VAL A 78 -22.90 1.46 12.62
CA VAL A 78 -23.38 2.78 12.18
C VAL A 78 -24.00 2.67 10.78
N MET A 79 -23.34 1.98 9.85
CA MET A 79 -23.88 1.74 8.51
C MET A 79 -25.21 0.98 8.55
N ARG A 80 -25.37 -0.03 9.41
CA ARG A 80 -26.64 -0.78 9.55
C ARG A 80 -27.78 0.10 10.06
N LYS A 81 -27.50 1.02 10.98
CA LYS A 81 -28.49 1.98 11.51
C LYS A 81 -28.87 3.03 10.47
N PHE A 82 -27.89 3.58 9.76
CA PHE A 82 -28.09 4.66 8.79
C PHE A 82 -28.66 4.19 7.43
N GLN A 83 -28.29 2.96 7.04
CA GLN A 83 -28.59 2.31 5.76
C GLN A 83 -28.13 3.11 4.53
N PRO A 84 -26.81 3.38 4.40
CA PRO A 84 -26.28 4.09 3.25
C PRO A 84 -26.40 3.24 1.96
N ASP A 85 -26.63 3.91 0.83
CA ASP A 85 -26.42 3.33 -0.50
C ASP A 85 -25.04 3.69 -1.11
N TRP A 86 -24.31 4.58 -0.45
CA TRP A 86 -22.91 4.89 -0.73
C TRP A 86 -22.04 4.86 0.52
N ILE A 87 -20.92 4.15 0.45
CA ILE A 87 -19.80 4.27 1.38
C ILE A 87 -18.73 5.09 0.68
N VAL A 88 -18.41 6.27 1.22
CA VAL A 88 -17.38 7.17 0.70
C VAL A 88 -16.23 7.19 1.70
N ALA A 89 -15.10 6.60 1.35
CA ALA A 89 -13.94 6.56 2.21
C ALA A 89 -12.88 7.54 1.74
N MET A 90 -12.40 8.41 2.64
CA MET A 90 -11.37 9.40 2.31
C MET A 90 -10.25 9.46 3.35
N GLY A 91 -9.02 9.50 2.87
CA GLY A 91 -7.83 9.54 3.72
C GLY A 91 -6.69 8.68 3.19
N GLY A 92 -5.76 8.27 4.05
CA GLY A 92 -4.72 7.30 3.68
C GLY A 92 -5.26 5.87 3.64
N GLY A 93 -4.36 4.89 3.64
CA GLY A 93 -4.72 3.46 3.68
C GLY A 93 -5.72 3.11 4.78
N SER A 94 -5.49 3.56 6.02
CA SER A 94 -6.28 3.16 7.18
C SER A 94 -7.80 3.40 7.07
N PRO A 95 -8.32 4.63 6.83
CA PRO A 95 -9.76 4.84 6.71
C PRO A 95 -10.39 4.11 5.51
N ILE A 96 -9.66 3.95 4.40
CA ILE A 96 -10.19 3.27 3.21
C ILE A 96 -10.25 1.75 3.43
N ASP A 97 -9.19 1.16 3.99
CA ASP A 97 -9.14 -0.26 4.32
C ASP A 97 -10.19 -0.63 5.37
N ALA A 98 -10.34 0.19 6.42
CA ALA A 98 -11.37 0.01 7.42
C ALA A 98 -12.77 0.09 6.80
N ALA A 99 -13.02 1.06 5.93
CA ALA A 99 -14.30 1.20 5.23
C ALA A 99 -14.61 0.00 4.33
N LYS A 100 -13.61 -0.55 3.61
CA LYS A 100 -13.78 -1.78 2.81
C LYS A 100 -14.22 -2.95 3.68
N ALA A 101 -13.63 -3.12 4.85
CA ALA A 101 -14.03 -4.17 5.79
C ALA A 101 -15.42 -3.89 6.41
N MET A 102 -15.71 -2.64 6.77
CA MET A 102 -17.05 -2.23 7.25
C MET A 102 -18.13 -2.56 6.23
N TRP A 103 -17.84 -2.37 4.94
CA TRP A 103 -18.75 -2.66 3.83
C TRP A 103 -19.21 -4.13 3.84
N VAL A 104 -18.29 -5.06 4.07
CA VAL A 104 -18.60 -6.50 4.15
C VAL A 104 -19.60 -6.77 5.27
N PHE A 105 -19.33 -6.28 6.48
CA PHE A 105 -20.20 -6.50 7.64
C PHE A 105 -21.49 -5.67 7.63
N TYR A 106 -21.55 -4.65 6.78
CA TYR A 106 -22.78 -3.94 6.47
C TYR A 106 -23.68 -4.75 5.51
N GLU A 107 -23.08 -5.30 4.45
CA GLU A 107 -23.74 -6.16 3.47
C GLU A 107 -24.18 -7.48 4.13
N TYR A 108 -23.34 -8.08 4.98
CA TYR A 108 -23.52 -9.39 5.60
C TYR A 108 -23.27 -9.35 7.12
N PRO A 109 -24.28 -8.98 7.93
CA PRO A 109 -24.12 -8.82 9.39
C PRO A 109 -23.80 -10.10 10.16
N ASP A 110 -24.12 -11.27 9.59
CA ASP A 110 -23.91 -12.57 10.24
C ASP A 110 -22.54 -13.20 9.90
N THR A 111 -21.79 -12.59 8.98
CA THR A 111 -20.41 -13.01 8.65
C THR A 111 -19.45 -12.70 9.79
N THR A 112 -18.49 -13.58 9.99
CA THR A 112 -17.43 -13.45 11.00
C THR A 112 -16.12 -12.96 10.38
N PHE A 113 -15.23 -12.41 11.20
CA PHE A 113 -13.91 -11.97 10.74
C PHE A 113 -13.07 -13.16 10.24
N GLU A 114 -13.14 -14.30 10.93
CA GLU A 114 -12.47 -15.55 10.57
C GLU A 114 -12.88 -16.09 9.18
N GLU A 115 -14.10 -15.83 8.73
CA GLU A 115 -14.55 -16.25 7.39
C GLU A 115 -13.93 -15.41 6.28
N ILE A 116 -13.62 -14.13 6.54
CA ILE A 116 -13.14 -13.18 5.53
C ILE A 116 -11.61 -13.04 5.51
N ILE A 117 -10.88 -13.57 6.50
CA ILE A 117 -9.40 -13.61 6.42
C ILE A 117 -8.88 -14.64 5.42
N THR A 118 -9.73 -15.56 4.95
CA THR A 118 -9.37 -16.49 3.88
C THR A 118 -9.37 -15.73 2.54
N PRO A 119 -8.27 -15.71 1.77
CA PRO A 119 -8.25 -15.01 0.49
C PRO A 119 -9.34 -15.49 -0.46
N PHE A 120 -10.01 -14.54 -1.12
CA PHE A 120 -11.07 -14.75 -2.11
C PHE A 120 -12.33 -15.48 -1.58
N SER A 121 -12.63 -15.35 -0.29
CA SER A 121 -13.80 -15.94 0.36
C SER A 121 -15.00 -15.01 0.50
N PHE A 122 -14.91 -13.76 0.03
CA PHE A 122 -15.93 -12.76 0.35
C PHE A 122 -17.24 -13.10 -0.36
N PRO A 123 -18.39 -12.85 0.30
CA PRO A 123 -19.66 -12.87 -0.39
C PRO A 123 -19.72 -11.74 -1.44
N THR A 124 -20.60 -11.89 -2.43
CA THR A 124 -20.78 -10.88 -3.48
C THR A 124 -21.31 -9.57 -2.89
N LEU A 125 -20.51 -8.50 -2.93
CA LEU A 125 -20.91 -7.20 -2.41
C LEU A 125 -21.78 -6.41 -3.42
N ARG A 126 -22.17 -5.18 -3.04
CA ARG A 126 -23.01 -4.25 -3.82
C ARG A 126 -24.49 -4.61 -3.84
N THR A 127 -24.99 -5.31 -2.82
CA THR A 127 -26.43 -5.57 -2.69
C THR A 127 -27.14 -4.45 -1.95
N LYS A 128 -26.42 -3.71 -1.09
CA LYS A 128 -26.94 -2.59 -0.31
C LYS A 128 -26.27 -1.25 -0.65
N ALA A 129 -24.94 -1.23 -0.81
CA ALA A 129 -24.20 0.01 -1.05
C ALA A 129 -23.13 -0.14 -2.15
N LYS A 130 -22.77 0.98 -2.77
CA LYS A 130 -21.57 1.12 -3.59
C LYS A 130 -20.44 1.75 -2.80
N PHE A 131 -19.22 1.62 -3.30
CA PHE A 131 -18.02 2.12 -2.64
C PHE A 131 -17.28 3.17 -3.48
N CYS A 132 -17.02 4.33 -2.90
CA CYS A 132 -16.18 5.37 -3.48
C CYS A 132 -14.95 5.60 -2.60
N ALA A 133 -13.75 5.51 -3.18
CA ALA A 133 -12.49 5.69 -2.49
C ALA A 133 -11.76 6.96 -2.95
N ILE A 134 -11.26 7.73 -1.99
CA ILE A 134 -10.61 9.03 -2.22
C ILE A 134 -9.29 9.08 -1.44
N PRO A 135 -8.16 8.69 -2.04
CA PRO A 135 -6.88 8.68 -1.36
C PRO A 135 -6.37 10.09 -1.06
N SER A 136 -5.69 10.25 0.06
CA SER A 136 -4.97 11.48 0.45
C SER A 136 -3.46 11.27 0.61
N THR A 137 -3.00 10.05 0.33
CA THR A 137 -1.59 9.67 0.40
C THR A 137 -1.17 9.02 -0.90
N SER A 138 -0.01 9.39 -1.43
CA SER A 138 0.50 8.81 -2.67
C SER A 138 1.37 7.58 -2.39
N GLY A 139 0.76 6.41 -2.16
CA GLY A 139 1.51 5.17 -1.90
C GLY A 139 0.69 3.89 -1.89
N THR A 140 -0.31 3.82 -1.00
CA THR A 140 -1.04 2.57 -0.71
C THR A 140 -1.89 2.06 -1.87
N ALA A 141 -2.35 2.96 -2.74
CA ALA A 141 -3.24 2.71 -3.86
C ALA A 141 -4.52 1.93 -3.54
N THR A 142 -4.95 1.93 -2.27
CA THR A 142 -6.11 1.17 -1.79
C THR A 142 -7.41 1.56 -2.52
N GLU A 143 -7.48 2.75 -3.10
CA GLU A 143 -8.61 3.18 -3.92
C GLU A 143 -8.85 2.36 -5.20
N VAL A 144 -7.85 1.60 -5.68
CA VAL A 144 -8.00 0.73 -6.85
C VAL A 144 -7.84 -0.76 -6.53
N THR A 145 -7.50 -1.12 -5.30
CA THR A 145 -7.08 -2.49 -4.99
C THR A 145 -8.17 -3.37 -4.41
N ALA A 146 -7.98 -4.67 -4.59
CA ALA A 146 -8.74 -5.77 -3.98
C ALA A 146 -8.27 -6.12 -2.55
N PHE A 147 -7.56 -5.21 -1.86
CA PHE A 147 -6.97 -5.47 -0.55
C PHE A 147 -7.47 -4.52 0.53
N SER A 148 -7.45 -5.00 1.78
CA SER A 148 -7.63 -4.21 3.00
C SER A 148 -6.80 -4.85 4.12
N VAL A 149 -6.11 -4.06 4.95
CA VAL A 149 -5.34 -4.59 6.08
C VAL A 149 -6.01 -4.19 7.40
N ILE A 150 -6.45 -5.19 8.18
CA ILE A 150 -7.11 -5.00 9.47
C ILE A 150 -6.30 -5.68 10.58
N THR A 151 -6.15 -5.01 11.71
CA THR A 151 -5.39 -5.51 12.86
C THR A 151 -6.33 -6.15 13.89
N ASP A 152 -6.05 -7.41 14.24
CA ASP A 152 -6.62 -8.06 15.43
C ASP A 152 -5.65 -7.81 16.59
N TYR A 153 -5.91 -6.77 17.40
CA TYR A 153 -5.06 -6.41 18.53
C TYR A 153 -5.14 -7.44 19.67
N HIS A 154 -6.17 -8.27 19.73
CA HIS A 154 -6.25 -9.37 20.69
C HIS A 154 -5.25 -10.48 20.36
N LYS A 155 -5.02 -10.74 19.06
CA LYS A 155 -4.03 -11.72 18.58
C LYS A 155 -2.66 -11.10 18.25
N GLY A 156 -2.57 -9.78 18.13
CA GLY A 156 -1.36 -9.08 17.71
C GLY A 156 -1.00 -9.31 16.23
N ILE A 157 -2.00 -9.61 15.38
CA ILE A 157 -1.79 -10.00 13.98
C ILE A 157 -2.47 -8.98 13.07
N LYS A 158 -1.74 -8.52 12.04
CA LYS A 158 -2.29 -7.78 10.90
C LYS A 158 -2.74 -8.78 9.83
N TYR A 159 -4.03 -8.78 9.52
CA TYR A 159 -4.64 -9.66 8.53
C TYR A 159 -4.84 -8.89 7.21
N PRO A 160 -4.14 -9.26 6.13
CA PRO A 160 -4.49 -8.80 4.79
C PRO A 160 -5.75 -9.54 4.33
N LEU A 161 -6.82 -8.79 4.15
CA LEU A 161 -8.03 -9.25 3.47
C LEU A 161 -7.84 -9.05 1.97
N ALA A 162 -8.14 -10.07 1.17
CA ALA A 162 -7.90 -10.06 -0.27
C ALA A 162 -9.11 -10.62 -1.02
N ASP A 163 -9.86 -9.77 -1.73
CA ASP A 163 -10.96 -10.18 -2.59
C ASP A 163 -11.33 -9.11 -3.61
N PHE A 164 -11.55 -9.48 -4.88
CA PHE A 164 -11.97 -8.52 -5.91
C PHE A 164 -13.35 -7.90 -5.67
N ASN A 165 -14.15 -8.45 -4.75
CA ASN A 165 -15.41 -7.86 -4.34
C ASN A 165 -15.22 -6.53 -3.59
N ILE A 166 -14.11 -6.32 -2.87
CA ILE A 166 -13.84 -5.05 -2.16
C ILE A 166 -13.11 -4.00 -2.99
N THR A 167 -12.81 -4.29 -4.27
CA THR A 167 -12.35 -3.23 -5.19
C THR A 167 -13.42 -2.13 -5.25
N PRO A 168 -13.06 -0.84 -5.05
CA PRO A 168 -14.03 0.25 -5.10
C PRO A 168 -14.81 0.31 -6.42
N ASP A 169 -16.03 0.85 -6.39
CA ASP A 169 -16.79 1.11 -7.62
C ASP A 169 -16.27 2.37 -8.32
N VAL A 170 -15.90 3.37 -7.52
CA VAL A 170 -15.36 4.66 -7.96
C VAL A 170 -14.07 4.97 -7.21
N ALA A 171 -13.02 5.34 -7.93
CA ALA A 171 -11.81 5.96 -7.37
C ALA A 171 -11.74 7.44 -7.78
N ILE A 172 -11.42 8.34 -6.84
CA ILE A 172 -11.22 9.77 -7.11
C ILE A 172 -9.81 10.17 -6.65
N VAL A 173 -8.88 10.25 -7.60
CA VAL A 173 -7.45 10.54 -7.41
C VAL A 173 -7.21 12.04 -7.61
N ASP A 174 -7.65 12.83 -6.64
CA ASP A 174 -7.51 14.29 -6.67
C ASP A 174 -6.21 14.71 -5.95
N PRO A 175 -5.21 15.26 -6.67
CA PRO A 175 -3.91 15.58 -6.10
C PRO A 175 -3.96 16.66 -5.02
N GLU A 176 -5.03 17.49 -4.93
CA GLU A 176 -5.17 18.48 -3.86
C GLU A 176 -5.09 17.83 -2.46
N LEU A 177 -5.59 16.59 -2.31
CA LEU A 177 -5.59 15.91 -1.02
C LEU A 177 -4.18 15.47 -0.58
N ALA A 178 -3.26 15.30 -1.52
CA ALA A 178 -1.87 14.88 -1.29
C ALA A 178 -0.90 16.06 -1.09
N GLU A 179 -1.31 17.31 -1.40
CA GLU A 179 -0.46 18.50 -1.27
C GLU A 179 0.03 18.73 0.15
N THR A 180 -0.78 18.35 1.15
CA THR A 180 -0.48 18.59 2.57
C THR A 180 0.37 17.50 3.22
N MET A 181 0.77 16.45 2.49
CA MET A 181 1.60 15.38 3.05
C MET A 181 2.95 15.92 3.55
N PRO A 182 3.35 15.64 4.81
CA PRO A 182 4.68 15.97 5.31
C PRO A 182 5.77 15.27 4.49
N LYS A 183 6.95 15.88 4.36
CA LYS A 183 8.10 15.34 3.58
C LYS A 183 8.38 13.86 3.86
N LYS A 184 8.44 13.49 5.14
CA LYS A 184 8.63 12.09 5.55
C LYS A 184 7.58 11.15 4.95
N LEU A 185 6.31 11.55 5.00
CA LEU A 185 5.23 10.74 4.48
C LEU A 185 5.36 10.59 2.96
N VAL A 186 5.74 11.65 2.24
CA VAL A 186 6.03 11.59 0.80
C VAL A 186 7.13 10.58 0.47
N ALA A 187 8.23 10.60 1.23
CA ALA A 187 9.34 9.68 1.03
C ALA A 187 8.90 8.22 1.22
N HIS A 188 8.26 7.92 2.36
CA HIS A 188 7.86 6.55 2.70
C HIS A 188 6.78 6.01 1.76
N THR A 189 5.72 6.78 1.50
CA THR A 189 4.63 6.31 0.62
C THR A 189 5.07 6.27 -0.84
N GLY A 190 5.97 7.14 -1.27
CA GLY A 190 6.51 7.10 -2.63
C GLY A 190 7.40 5.89 -2.88
N MET A 191 8.24 5.51 -1.91
CA MET A 191 9.03 4.27 -2.01
C MET A 191 8.16 3.02 -1.86
N ASP A 192 7.06 3.10 -1.11
CA ASP A 192 6.04 2.05 -1.08
C ASP A 192 5.44 1.81 -2.48
N ALA A 193 5.01 2.88 -3.17
CA ALA A 193 4.54 2.78 -4.55
C ALA A 193 5.61 2.26 -5.52
N MET A 194 6.89 2.60 -5.31
CA MET A 194 8.00 2.06 -6.11
C MET A 194 8.10 0.55 -5.94
N THR A 195 8.07 0.09 -4.69
CA THR A 195 8.09 -1.35 -4.35
C THR A 195 6.87 -2.06 -4.90
N HIS A 196 5.66 -1.50 -4.78
CA HIS A 196 4.44 -2.05 -5.37
C HIS A 196 4.61 -2.32 -6.86
N ALA A 197 5.10 -1.33 -7.62
CA ALA A 197 5.24 -1.46 -9.05
C ALA A 197 6.34 -2.46 -9.44
N ILE A 198 7.49 -2.45 -8.75
CA ILE A 198 8.59 -3.38 -9.02
C ILE A 198 8.19 -4.82 -8.69
N GLU A 199 7.59 -5.08 -7.53
CA GLU A 199 7.14 -6.42 -7.15
C GLU A 199 6.02 -6.93 -8.05
N ALA A 200 5.04 -6.09 -8.40
CA ALA A 200 3.99 -6.45 -9.34
C ALA A 200 4.54 -6.82 -10.72
N TYR A 201 5.58 -6.11 -11.18
CA TYR A 201 6.21 -6.39 -12.46
C TYR A 201 6.93 -7.74 -12.44
N VAL A 202 7.65 -8.10 -11.37
CA VAL A 202 8.42 -9.36 -11.32
C VAL A 202 7.67 -10.54 -10.70
N SER A 203 6.45 -10.32 -10.24
CA SER A 203 5.56 -11.34 -9.66
C SER A 203 5.28 -12.50 -10.63
N THR A 204 5.15 -13.72 -10.12
CA THR A 204 4.72 -14.89 -10.93
C THR A 204 3.31 -14.77 -11.52
N LEU A 205 2.53 -13.77 -11.08
CA LEU A 205 1.19 -13.46 -11.59
C LEU A 205 1.16 -12.23 -12.51
N HIS A 206 2.33 -11.73 -12.92
CA HIS A 206 2.43 -10.67 -13.92
C HIS A 206 1.71 -11.05 -15.23
N CYS A 207 1.26 -10.06 -15.99
CA CYS A 207 0.65 -10.27 -17.29
C CYS A 207 0.73 -9.02 -18.16
N ASN A 208 0.37 -9.18 -19.44
CA ASN A 208 0.38 -8.09 -20.44
C ASN A 208 -0.49 -6.87 -20.10
N TYR A 209 -1.40 -6.98 -19.12
CA TYR A 209 -2.22 -5.87 -18.63
C TYR A 209 -1.58 -5.13 -17.45
N THR A 210 -0.86 -5.84 -16.57
CA THR A 210 -0.22 -5.26 -15.39
C THR A 210 1.12 -4.63 -15.72
N ASP A 211 1.87 -5.23 -16.65
CA ASP A 211 3.24 -4.86 -16.97
C ASP A 211 3.40 -3.41 -17.46
N PRO A 212 2.56 -2.90 -18.40
CA PRO A 212 2.66 -1.51 -18.83
C PRO A 212 2.37 -0.52 -17.70
N LEU A 213 1.44 -0.87 -16.80
CA LEU A 213 1.06 -0.03 -15.66
C LEU A 213 2.20 0.04 -14.64
N ALA A 214 2.80 -1.11 -14.31
CA ALA A 214 3.94 -1.19 -13.41
C ALA A 214 5.17 -0.45 -13.96
N LEU A 215 5.57 -0.70 -15.21
CA LEU A 215 6.71 0.01 -15.82
C LEU A 215 6.49 1.51 -15.89
N HIS A 216 5.27 1.94 -16.26
CA HIS A 216 4.96 3.37 -16.31
C HIS A 216 4.98 4.01 -14.93
N ALA A 217 4.41 3.34 -13.91
CA ALA A 217 4.48 3.78 -12.53
C ALA A 217 5.93 3.93 -12.06
N ILE A 218 6.79 2.93 -12.27
CA ILE A 218 8.22 2.99 -11.90
C ILE A 218 8.89 4.22 -12.51
N LYS A 219 8.69 4.45 -13.81
CA LYS A 219 9.27 5.61 -14.51
C LYS A 219 8.74 6.94 -13.96
N MET A 220 7.44 7.03 -13.70
CA MET A 220 6.85 8.24 -13.11
C MET A 220 7.40 8.51 -11.72
N ILE A 221 7.52 7.47 -10.88
CA ILE A 221 8.04 7.60 -9.51
C ILE A 221 9.51 8.01 -9.54
N HIS A 222 10.34 7.33 -10.32
CA HIS A 222 11.76 7.67 -10.51
C HIS A 222 11.96 9.14 -10.90
N ASN A 223 11.13 9.67 -11.81
CA ASN A 223 11.27 11.04 -12.31
C ASN A 223 10.75 12.12 -11.36
N ASN A 224 9.85 11.78 -10.44
CA ASN A 224 9.07 12.77 -9.68
C ASN A 224 9.20 12.67 -8.16
N LEU A 225 9.52 11.50 -7.59
CA LEU A 225 9.49 11.31 -6.14
C LEU A 225 10.40 12.30 -5.40
N LYS A 226 11.64 12.48 -5.86
CA LYS A 226 12.56 13.43 -5.23
C LYS A 226 12.05 14.88 -5.31
N LYS A 227 11.50 15.30 -6.44
CA LYS A 227 10.93 16.65 -6.62
C LYS A 227 9.71 16.86 -5.72
N SER A 228 8.83 15.86 -5.64
CA SER A 228 7.66 15.83 -4.76
C SER A 228 8.08 15.96 -3.28
N TYR A 229 9.12 15.22 -2.88
CA TYR A 229 9.75 15.31 -1.56
C TYR A 229 10.33 16.70 -1.28
N ASP A 230 10.89 17.36 -2.29
CA ASP A 230 11.41 18.72 -2.17
C ASP A 230 10.33 19.80 -2.13
N GLY A 231 9.09 19.46 -2.49
CA GLY A 231 7.92 20.35 -2.42
C GLY A 231 7.41 20.84 -3.78
N ASP A 232 7.79 20.20 -4.88
CA ASP A 232 7.22 20.47 -6.20
C ASP A 232 5.79 19.90 -6.29
N MET A 233 4.80 20.77 -6.54
CA MET A 233 3.39 20.40 -6.58
C MET A 233 3.00 19.63 -7.86
N GLU A 234 3.64 19.91 -9.00
CA GLU A 234 3.41 19.15 -10.23
C GLU A 234 3.93 17.72 -10.05
N ALA A 235 5.10 17.58 -9.41
CA ALA A 235 5.64 16.27 -9.07
C ALA A 235 4.79 15.53 -8.03
N ARG A 236 4.15 16.24 -7.09
CA ARG A 236 3.18 15.64 -6.16
C ARG A 236 1.95 15.10 -6.87
N ALA A 237 1.40 15.86 -7.81
CA ALA A 237 0.28 15.40 -8.62
C ALA A 237 0.66 14.17 -9.44
N ALA A 238 1.83 14.19 -10.11
CA ALA A 238 2.34 13.05 -10.86
C ALA A 238 2.56 11.81 -9.97
N MET A 239 3.05 11.98 -8.73
CA MET A 239 3.18 10.88 -7.77
C MET A 239 1.82 10.30 -7.35
N HIS A 240 0.77 11.12 -7.29
CA HIS A 240 -0.58 10.68 -6.92
C HIS A 240 -1.23 9.82 -8.00
N ASP A 241 -0.93 10.09 -9.28
CA ASP A 241 -1.28 9.21 -10.38
C ASP A 241 -0.38 7.96 -10.41
N ALA A 242 0.93 8.12 -10.20
CA ALA A 242 1.90 7.02 -10.30
C ALA A 242 1.64 5.89 -9.29
N GLN A 243 1.33 6.24 -8.05
CA GLN A 243 0.93 5.26 -7.03
C GLN A 243 -0.37 4.53 -7.41
N CYS A 244 -1.33 5.23 -8.05
CA CYS A 244 -2.58 4.62 -8.46
C CYS A 244 -2.33 3.60 -9.57
N LEU A 245 -1.48 3.92 -10.55
CA LEU A 245 -1.04 2.98 -11.59
C LEU A 245 -0.34 1.75 -11.00
N ALA A 246 0.53 1.94 -10.00
CA ALA A 246 1.11 0.83 -9.26
C ALA A 246 0.02 -0.05 -8.64
N GLY A 247 -0.99 0.57 -8.01
CA GLY A 247 -2.20 -0.08 -7.49
C GLY A 247 -2.93 -0.96 -8.49
N MET A 248 -3.17 -0.43 -9.68
CA MET A 248 -3.83 -1.17 -10.76
C MET A 248 -3.04 -2.41 -11.16
N ALA A 249 -1.70 -2.32 -11.16
CA ALA A 249 -0.82 -3.44 -11.43
C ALA A 249 -0.86 -4.48 -10.29
N PHE A 250 -0.52 -4.08 -9.06
CA PHE A 250 -0.36 -5.03 -7.96
C PHE A 250 -1.68 -5.60 -7.45
N SER A 251 -2.81 -4.92 -7.65
CA SER A 251 -4.13 -5.52 -7.36
C SER A 251 -4.41 -6.77 -8.18
N ASN A 252 -3.73 -6.95 -9.31
CA ASN A 252 -3.96 -8.04 -10.25
C ASN A 252 -2.75 -8.98 -10.36
N ALA A 253 -1.53 -8.47 -10.17
CA ALA A 253 -0.30 -9.25 -10.14
C ALA A 253 0.15 -9.65 -8.71
N LEU A 254 -0.54 -9.20 -7.66
CA LEU A 254 -0.07 -9.30 -6.28
C LEU A 254 1.32 -8.64 -6.10
N LEU A 255 2.06 -9.07 -5.07
CA LEU A 255 3.34 -8.48 -4.64
C LEU A 255 4.38 -9.58 -4.42
N GLY A 256 5.40 -9.34 -3.59
CA GLY A 256 6.43 -10.31 -3.29
C GLY A 256 6.89 -10.25 -1.83
N ILE A 257 8.10 -10.78 -1.59
CA ILE A 257 8.63 -10.94 -0.24
C ILE A 257 9.08 -9.64 0.42
N VAL A 258 9.23 -8.52 -0.31
CA VAL A 258 9.47 -7.21 0.34
C VAL A 258 8.31 -6.89 1.26
N HIS A 259 7.08 -6.95 0.75
CA HIS A 259 5.87 -6.70 1.53
C HIS A 259 5.69 -7.74 2.63
N SER A 260 5.92 -9.03 2.34
CA SER A 260 5.85 -10.09 3.35
C SER A 260 6.75 -9.80 4.56
N MET A 261 8.00 -9.39 4.33
CA MET A 261 8.92 -9.01 5.40
C MET A 261 8.49 -7.72 6.11
N ALA A 262 8.05 -6.71 5.36
CA ALA A 262 7.60 -5.43 5.92
C ALA A 262 6.36 -5.56 6.82
N HIS A 263 5.38 -6.40 6.43
CA HIS A 263 4.20 -6.68 7.24
C HIS A 263 4.55 -7.25 8.61
N LYS A 264 5.54 -8.15 8.67
CA LYS A 264 5.89 -8.82 9.93
C LYS A 264 6.87 -8.03 10.77
N THR A 265 7.83 -7.34 10.15
CA THR A 265 8.80 -6.50 10.89
C THR A 265 8.17 -5.23 11.46
N GLY A 266 7.14 -4.67 10.82
CA GLY A 266 6.53 -3.41 11.25
C GLY A 266 6.03 -3.38 12.70
N ALA A 267 5.35 -4.45 13.15
CA ALA A 267 4.77 -4.54 14.49
C ALA A 267 5.48 -5.57 15.40
N ALA A 268 6.60 -6.17 14.96
CA ALA A 268 7.24 -7.27 15.69
C ALA A 268 7.90 -6.84 17.00
N TYR A 269 8.39 -5.60 17.10
CA TYR A 269 9.33 -5.18 18.17
C TYR A 269 8.64 -4.38 19.26
N THR A 270 9.20 -4.43 20.47
CA THR A 270 8.72 -3.62 21.59
C THR A 270 9.09 -2.16 21.40
N GLY A 271 8.20 -1.25 21.84
CA GLY A 271 8.42 0.19 21.70
C GLY A 271 7.77 0.76 20.44
N ASP A 272 8.58 1.15 19.46
CA ASP A 272 8.13 1.84 18.24
C ASP A 272 8.07 0.87 17.04
N HIS A 273 7.32 1.24 16.01
CA HIS A 273 7.05 0.40 14.84
C HIS A 273 7.93 0.78 13.65
N ILE A 274 8.36 -0.21 12.85
CA ILE A 274 9.00 0.09 11.56
C ILE A 274 7.90 0.50 10.57
N ILE A 275 7.94 1.76 10.15
CA ILE A 275 6.99 2.32 9.18
C ILE A 275 7.06 1.55 7.85
N HIS A 276 5.91 1.11 7.35
CA HIS A 276 5.77 0.22 6.19
C HIS A 276 6.60 0.65 4.97
N GLY A 277 6.36 1.86 4.45
CA GLY A 277 7.09 2.35 3.27
C GLY A 277 8.61 2.50 3.50
N CYS A 278 9.04 2.74 4.74
CA CYS A 278 10.46 2.76 5.09
C CYS A 278 11.06 1.35 5.12
N ALA A 279 10.32 0.36 5.63
CA ALA A 279 10.70 -1.05 5.57
C ALA A 279 10.84 -1.50 4.12
N ASN A 280 9.83 -1.24 3.29
CA ASN A 280 9.83 -1.57 1.86
C ASN A 280 11.05 -0.97 1.15
N ALA A 281 11.35 0.31 1.40
CA ALA A 281 12.50 1.00 0.83
C ALA A 281 13.85 0.38 1.24
N MET A 282 14.03 -0.01 2.51
CA MET A 282 15.24 -0.69 3.00
C MET A 282 15.42 -2.08 2.38
N TYR A 283 14.33 -2.83 2.23
CA TYR A 283 14.40 -4.26 1.92
C TYR A 283 14.47 -4.51 0.41
N LEU A 284 13.84 -3.64 -0.39
CA LEU A 284 13.72 -3.80 -1.84
C LEU A 284 15.08 -4.07 -2.54
N PRO A 285 16.17 -3.30 -2.30
CA PRO A 285 17.45 -3.58 -2.94
C PRO A 285 17.99 -4.99 -2.65
N LYS A 286 17.81 -5.49 -1.42
CA LYS A 286 18.25 -6.83 -1.00
C LYS A 286 17.39 -7.92 -1.66
N VAL A 287 16.08 -7.72 -1.71
CA VAL A 287 15.16 -8.67 -2.36
C VAL A 287 15.37 -8.72 -3.87
N ILE A 288 15.67 -7.61 -4.53
CA ILE A 288 16.03 -7.61 -5.96
C ILE A 288 17.23 -8.51 -6.20
N LYS A 289 18.30 -8.39 -5.41
CA LYS A 289 19.49 -9.24 -5.54
C LYS A 289 19.17 -10.72 -5.31
N TYR A 290 18.37 -11.02 -4.27
CA TYR A 290 17.91 -12.38 -3.98
C TYR A 290 17.08 -13.00 -5.12
N ASN A 291 16.06 -12.26 -5.58
CA ASN A 291 15.17 -12.70 -6.64
C ASN A 291 15.90 -12.84 -7.99
N SER A 292 16.98 -12.09 -8.23
CA SER A 292 17.77 -12.16 -9.47
C SER A 292 18.57 -13.46 -9.64
N LYS A 293 18.56 -14.38 -8.68
CA LYS A 293 18.98 -15.78 -8.94
C LYS A 293 17.97 -16.57 -9.77
N ASN A 294 16.72 -16.12 -9.83
CA ASN A 294 15.75 -16.58 -10.82
C ASN A 294 16.00 -15.84 -12.14
N GLU A 295 16.23 -16.60 -13.23
CA GLU A 295 16.61 -16.05 -14.54
C GLU A 295 15.54 -15.13 -15.13
N GLU A 296 14.26 -15.47 -15.01
CA GLU A 296 13.16 -14.63 -15.49
C GLU A 296 13.11 -13.31 -14.71
N ALA A 297 13.16 -13.38 -13.38
CA ALA A 297 13.16 -12.20 -12.54
C ALA A 297 14.36 -11.29 -12.83
N ALA A 298 15.56 -11.85 -13.01
CA ALA A 298 16.76 -11.10 -13.37
C ALA A 298 16.57 -10.31 -14.67
N ASN A 299 16.04 -10.96 -15.71
CA ASN A 299 15.76 -10.31 -16.99
C ASN A 299 14.71 -9.21 -16.85
N ARG A 300 13.67 -9.41 -16.05
CA ARG A 300 12.63 -8.40 -15.79
C ARG A 300 13.17 -7.21 -15.00
N TYR A 301 14.01 -7.41 -14.00
CA TYR A 301 14.70 -6.29 -13.33
C TYR A 301 15.64 -5.53 -14.28
N ALA A 302 16.34 -6.23 -15.18
CA ALA A 302 17.15 -5.59 -16.21
C ALA A 302 16.30 -4.81 -17.23
N GLU A 303 15.07 -5.24 -17.48
CA GLU A 303 14.10 -4.48 -18.29
C GLU A 303 13.67 -3.20 -17.58
N ILE A 304 13.37 -3.25 -16.28
CA ILE A 304 13.08 -2.05 -15.47
C ILE A 304 14.23 -1.05 -15.58
N ALA A 305 15.47 -1.51 -15.35
CA ALA A 305 16.67 -0.68 -15.45
C ALA A 305 16.79 -0.01 -16.82
N SER A 306 16.58 -0.78 -17.90
CA SER A 306 16.62 -0.27 -19.27
C SER A 306 15.50 0.75 -19.55
N PHE A 307 14.29 0.49 -19.04
CA PHE A 307 13.10 1.31 -19.26
C PHE A 307 13.20 2.71 -18.64
N ILE A 308 13.86 2.81 -17.48
CA ILE A 308 14.14 4.09 -16.81
C ILE A 308 15.50 4.69 -17.19
N GLY A 309 16.23 4.06 -18.11
CA GLY A 309 17.44 4.62 -18.72
C GLY A 309 18.73 4.41 -17.94
N LEU A 310 18.80 3.38 -17.08
CA LEU A 310 20.03 3.01 -16.37
C LEU A 310 20.99 2.26 -17.30
N SER A 311 22.28 2.40 -17.02
CA SER A 311 23.37 1.75 -17.76
C SER A 311 23.52 0.25 -17.43
N GLY A 312 24.24 -0.48 -18.28
CA GLY A 312 24.63 -1.87 -18.07
C GLY A 312 24.63 -2.65 -19.38
N ALA A 313 25.70 -3.43 -19.62
CA ALA A 313 25.85 -4.26 -20.82
C ALA A 313 25.25 -5.67 -20.65
N THR A 314 25.27 -6.19 -19.42
CA THR A 314 24.72 -7.51 -19.07
C THR A 314 23.47 -7.39 -18.20
N THR A 315 22.69 -8.47 -18.09
CA THR A 315 21.55 -8.55 -17.17
C THR A 315 21.99 -8.26 -15.72
N GLU A 316 23.12 -8.83 -15.29
CA GLU A 316 23.65 -8.61 -13.94
C GLU A 316 24.03 -7.14 -13.69
N GLU A 317 24.76 -6.50 -14.62
CA GLU A 317 25.13 -5.08 -14.49
C GLU A 317 23.91 -4.16 -14.43
N LYS A 318 22.83 -4.51 -15.16
CA LYS A 318 21.57 -3.75 -15.14
C LYS A 318 20.81 -3.93 -13.83
N VAL A 319 20.78 -5.16 -13.29
CA VAL A 319 20.23 -5.44 -11.96
C VAL A 319 20.97 -4.64 -10.89
N ASP A 320 22.31 -4.67 -10.92
CA ASP A 320 23.14 -3.95 -9.95
C ASP A 320 22.97 -2.43 -10.09
N SER A 321 22.78 -1.92 -11.32
CA SER A 321 22.48 -0.50 -11.55
C SER A 321 21.12 -0.09 -10.99
N LEU A 322 20.10 -0.94 -11.10
CA LEU A 322 18.78 -0.69 -10.48
C LEU A 322 18.88 -0.67 -8.94
N ILE A 323 19.63 -1.61 -8.36
CA ILE A 323 19.89 -1.65 -6.92
C ILE A 323 20.60 -0.36 -6.46
N ALA A 324 21.63 0.07 -7.20
CA ALA A 324 22.37 1.29 -6.89
C ALA A 324 21.50 2.54 -6.97
N GLU A 325 20.62 2.64 -7.98
CA GLU A 325 19.68 3.75 -8.12
C GLU A 325 18.69 3.80 -6.96
N LEU A 326 18.07 2.67 -6.59
CA LEU A 326 17.13 2.63 -5.46
C LEU A 326 17.80 3.00 -4.13
N ARG A 327 19.05 2.59 -3.92
CA ARG A 327 19.84 3.03 -2.75
C ARG A 327 20.14 4.52 -2.79
N SER A 328 20.48 5.08 -3.95
CA SER A 328 20.64 6.53 -4.15
C SER A 328 19.35 7.28 -3.83
N MET A 329 18.20 6.78 -4.27
CA MET A 329 16.89 7.35 -3.95
C MET A 329 16.62 7.33 -2.44
N ASN A 330 16.88 6.21 -1.75
CA ASN A 330 16.77 6.13 -0.29
C ASN A 330 17.62 7.22 0.39
N ASP A 331 18.85 7.43 -0.08
CA ASP A 331 19.74 8.44 0.47
C ASP A 331 19.22 9.85 0.29
N GLN A 332 18.70 10.16 -0.89
CA GLN A 332 18.12 11.46 -1.24
C GLN A 332 16.81 11.77 -0.48
N LEU A 333 16.11 10.73 -0.01
CA LEU A 333 14.84 10.81 0.70
C LEU A 333 14.98 10.71 2.24
N ASP A 334 16.21 10.70 2.75
CA ASP A 334 16.53 10.52 4.18
C ASP A 334 15.99 9.21 4.77
N ILE A 335 15.98 8.15 3.95
CA ILE A 335 15.58 6.80 4.34
C ILE A 335 16.84 6.00 4.69
N PRO A 336 16.90 5.30 5.85
CA PRO A 336 18.01 4.42 6.18
C PRO A 336 18.17 3.27 5.18
N GLN A 337 19.38 2.74 5.05
CA GLN A 337 19.65 1.58 4.18
C GLN A 337 19.42 0.24 4.86
N GLY A 338 19.29 0.22 6.19
CA GLY A 338 19.02 -0.97 6.98
C GLY A 338 18.48 -0.64 8.37
N ILE A 339 17.89 -1.64 9.01
CA ILE A 339 17.18 -1.48 10.30
C ILE A 339 18.13 -0.99 11.39
N LYS A 340 19.42 -1.36 11.36
CA LYS A 340 20.44 -0.88 12.30
C LYS A 340 20.59 0.65 12.32
N ASN A 341 20.19 1.34 11.25
CA ASN A 341 20.21 2.79 11.13
C ASN A 341 18.80 3.43 11.19
N TYR A 342 17.80 2.66 11.63
CA TYR A 342 16.42 3.11 11.69
C TYR A 342 16.15 4.00 12.91
N GLY A 343 16.09 5.31 12.69
CA GLY A 343 15.77 6.29 13.72
C GLY A 343 14.28 6.42 13.99
N LYS A 344 13.94 7.15 15.07
CA LYS A 344 12.56 7.49 15.41
C LYS A 344 11.86 8.11 14.21
N SER A 345 10.62 7.71 13.95
CA SER A 345 9.89 8.15 12.76
C SER A 345 10.48 7.69 11.42
N GLY A 346 11.40 6.72 11.36
CA GLY A 346 11.91 6.17 10.10
C GLY A 346 12.75 7.14 9.28
N VAL A 347 13.59 7.90 9.97
CA VAL A 347 14.69 8.68 9.38
C VAL A 347 16.01 7.99 9.64
N LYS A 348 17.09 8.43 8.99
CA LYS A 348 18.44 7.93 9.25
C LYS A 348 18.91 8.26 10.67
N ALA A 349 19.56 7.31 11.31
CA ALA A 349 20.24 7.48 12.60
C ALA A 349 21.49 6.61 12.71
N ASP A 350 22.40 7.00 13.59
CA ASP A 350 23.60 6.20 13.91
C ASP A 350 23.28 4.95 14.73
N THR A 351 22.14 4.94 15.42
CA THR A 351 21.67 3.82 16.25
C THR A 351 20.19 3.61 16.02
N SER A 352 19.80 2.35 15.85
CA SER A 352 18.41 1.96 15.68
C SER A 352 17.58 2.18 16.94
N ILE A 353 16.30 2.50 16.76
CA ILE A 353 15.29 2.38 17.83
C ILE A 353 14.85 0.93 18.05
N ILE A 354 15.22 0.01 17.16
CA ILE A 354 14.97 -1.42 17.27
C ILE A 354 16.15 -2.07 17.99
N ASP A 355 15.89 -2.76 19.10
CA ASP A 355 16.91 -3.46 19.85
C ASP A 355 17.44 -4.67 19.08
N GLU A 356 18.77 -4.77 18.93
CA GLU A 356 19.41 -5.83 18.15
C GLU A 356 19.18 -7.21 18.74
N LYS A 357 19.17 -7.31 20.08
CA LYS A 357 18.96 -8.58 20.77
C LYS A 357 17.53 -9.04 20.58
N GLU A 358 16.55 -8.16 20.75
CA GLU A 358 15.14 -8.45 20.46
C GLU A 358 14.95 -8.86 18.99
N PHE A 359 15.60 -8.15 18.05
CA PHE A 359 15.56 -8.50 16.63
C PHE A 359 16.01 -9.95 16.40
N LEU A 360 17.18 -10.33 16.95
CA LEU A 360 17.72 -11.69 16.80
C LEU A 360 16.86 -12.75 17.51
N GLU A 361 16.28 -12.42 18.67
CA GLU A 361 15.37 -13.32 19.40
C GLU A 361 14.07 -13.60 18.64
N LYS A 362 13.49 -12.58 17.99
CA LYS A 362 12.23 -12.70 17.23
C LYS A 362 12.42 -13.15 15.79
N LEU A 363 13.64 -13.13 15.27
CA LEU A 363 13.96 -13.41 13.87
C LEU A 363 13.33 -14.72 13.34
N PRO A 364 13.41 -15.88 14.02
CA PRO A 364 12.87 -17.12 13.48
C PRO A 364 11.35 -17.08 13.28
N GLU A 365 10.62 -16.48 14.22
CA GLU A 365 9.16 -16.37 14.15
C GLU A 365 8.72 -15.32 13.13
N VAL A 366 9.44 -14.19 13.04
CA VAL A 366 9.19 -13.17 12.01
C VAL A 366 9.41 -13.75 10.60
N ALA A 367 10.49 -14.50 10.40
CA ALA A 367 10.79 -15.16 9.13
C ALA A 367 9.71 -16.19 8.74
N LYS A 368 9.30 -17.04 9.68
CA LYS A 368 8.22 -18.02 9.49
C LYS A 368 6.91 -17.34 9.09
N ASN A 369 6.56 -16.25 9.78
CA ASN A 369 5.34 -15.49 9.49
C ASN A 369 5.42 -14.72 8.17
N ALA A 370 6.61 -14.27 7.75
CA ALA A 370 6.81 -13.64 6.44
C ALA A 370 6.64 -14.68 5.32
N ILE A 371 7.16 -15.89 5.49
CA ILE A 371 6.94 -17.00 4.53
C ILE A 371 5.45 -17.32 4.41
N ALA A 372 4.72 -17.32 5.52
CA ALA A 372 3.27 -17.57 5.55
C ALA A 372 2.41 -16.38 5.08
N ASP A 373 3.01 -15.22 4.80
CA ASP A 373 2.28 -14.05 4.31
C ASP A 373 1.76 -14.27 2.88
N ALA A 374 0.56 -13.76 2.58
CA ALA A 374 -0.10 -13.94 1.30
C ALA A 374 0.72 -13.38 0.12
N CYS A 375 1.54 -12.35 0.34
CA CYS A 375 2.41 -11.77 -0.69
C CYS A 375 3.55 -12.71 -1.13
N THR A 376 3.96 -13.68 -0.29
CA THR A 376 5.08 -14.58 -0.60
C THR A 376 4.74 -15.52 -1.76
N GLY A 377 3.48 -15.95 -1.87
CA GLY A 377 3.05 -16.95 -2.87
C GLY A 377 3.28 -16.51 -4.32
N SER A 378 3.29 -15.20 -4.59
CA SER A 378 3.54 -14.63 -5.91
C SER A 378 4.99 -14.22 -6.16
N ASN A 379 5.89 -14.38 -5.19
CA ASN A 379 7.30 -14.02 -5.37
C ASN A 379 8.01 -15.00 -6.34
N PRO A 380 8.85 -14.52 -7.29
CA PRO A 380 9.50 -15.36 -8.30
C PRO A 380 10.53 -16.36 -7.75
N ARG A 381 11.02 -16.16 -6.52
CA ARG A 381 11.92 -17.09 -5.82
C ARG A 381 11.36 -17.37 -4.42
N GLN A 382 10.91 -18.58 -4.17
CA GLN A 382 10.35 -18.95 -2.87
C GLN A 382 11.47 -19.14 -1.83
N PRO A 383 11.47 -18.41 -0.71
CA PRO A 383 12.50 -18.55 0.30
C PRO A 383 12.23 -19.73 1.24
N SER A 384 13.29 -20.46 1.58
CA SER A 384 13.31 -21.31 2.77
C SER A 384 13.35 -20.46 4.05
N GLN A 385 13.07 -21.10 5.20
CA GLN A 385 13.23 -20.46 6.52
C GLN A 385 14.63 -19.86 6.70
N GLU A 386 15.68 -20.61 6.34
CA GLU A 386 17.06 -20.16 6.47
C GLU A 386 17.36 -18.93 5.59
N GLU A 387 16.89 -18.94 4.33
CA GLU A 387 17.08 -17.81 3.42
C GLU A 387 16.30 -16.57 3.89
N MET A 388 15.09 -16.73 4.41
CA MET A 388 14.30 -15.61 4.94
C MET A 388 14.98 -14.99 6.17
N GLU A 389 15.52 -15.81 7.09
CA GLU A 389 16.30 -15.30 8.22
C GLU A 389 17.57 -14.57 7.78
N LYS A 390 18.28 -15.10 6.77
CA LYS A 390 19.44 -14.43 6.17
C LYS A 390 19.07 -13.10 5.50
N LEU A 391 17.95 -13.04 4.77
CA LEU A 391 17.45 -11.81 4.15
C LEU A 391 17.11 -10.75 5.21
N LEU A 392 16.38 -11.12 6.25
CA LEU A 392 16.04 -10.21 7.35
C LEU A 392 17.30 -9.70 8.07
N LYS A 393 18.30 -10.57 8.32
CA LYS A 393 19.61 -10.14 8.85
C LYS A 393 20.31 -9.18 7.90
N ALA A 394 20.29 -9.44 6.59
CA ALA A 394 20.88 -8.54 5.60
C ALA A 394 20.18 -7.19 5.54
N CYS A 395 18.85 -7.16 5.71
CA CYS A 395 18.07 -5.93 5.86
C CYS A 395 18.37 -5.20 7.18
N TYR A 396 18.70 -5.93 8.24
CA TYR A 396 19.07 -5.33 9.52
C TYR A 396 20.46 -4.69 9.45
N TYR A 397 21.46 -5.44 9.01
CA TYR A 397 22.87 -5.02 9.01
C TYR A 397 23.33 -4.32 7.71
N ASP A 398 22.45 -4.17 6.72
CA ASP A 398 22.75 -3.68 5.37
C ASP A 398 23.88 -4.49 4.68
N THR A 399 23.91 -5.81 4.84
CA THR A 399 24.93 -6.67 4.21
C THR A 399 24.53 -7.08 2.79
N GLU A 400 25.50 -7.48 1.98
CA GLU A 400 25.27 -8.01 0.64
C GLU A 400 24.54 -9.37 0.65
N ILE A 401 23.89 -9.69 -0.46
CA ILE A 401 23.20 -10.98 -0.67
C ILE A 401 24.05 -11.87 -1.58
N ASP A 402 24.52 -13.00 -1.04
CA ASP A 402 25.35 -13.98 -1.74
C ASP A 402 24.66 -15.35 -1.95
N PHE A 403 23.46 -15.56 -1.39
CA PHE A 403 22.76 -16.85 -1.32
C PHE A 403 21.52 -16.99 -2.22
#